data_AF-M6D558-F1
#
_entry.id   AF-M6D558-F1
#
_cell.length_a   1.000
_cell.length_b   1.000
_cell.length_c   1.000
_cell.angle_alpha   90.00
_cell.angle_beta   90.00
_cell.angle_gamma   90.00
#
_symmetry.space_group_name_H-M   'P 1'
#
loop_
_entity.id
_entity.type
_entity.pdbx_description
1 polymer ?
#
loop_
_entity_poly.entity_id
_entity_poly.type
_entity_poly.pdbx_seq_one_letter_code
_entity_poly.pdbx_strand_id
1 'polypeptide(L)'
;MKRFYLLFLLPVFSFLFGCPHYSTTRLISTPPTLISVIPIASGYELRMRAGNPELLFSGYRLYVGSTENESRFPSGLDSGIECVNGILNIIPNQPLEYSIELSPNDGPLAGIGTGENANRICKMNVTLSSGQYLTLRSQVLVVSITNGNASGFVFSMPSNSLRVP
;
A
#
# COMPACT_ATOMS: atom_id res chain seq x y z
N MET A 1 38.45 -34.46 14.04
CA MET A 1 38.37 -33.39 13.01
C MET A 1 37.64 -33.80 11.71
N LYS A 2 36.89 -34.92 11.64
CA LYS A 2 36.15 -35.31 10.41
C LYS A 2 34.64 -35.01 10.45
N ARG A 3 34.05 -34.81 11.63
CA ARG A 3 32.59 -34.56 11.79
C ARG A 3 32.16 -33.10 11.52
N PHE A 4 33.07 -32.13 11.55
CA PHE A 4 32.75 -30.72 11.32
C PHE A 4 32.57 -30.35 9.84
N TYR A 5 33.18 -31.10 8.91
CA TYR A 5 33.06 -30.84 7.48
C TYR A 5 31.66 -31.16 6.92
N LEU A 6 30.98 -32.16 7.48
CA LEU A 6 29.62 -32.52 7.06
C LEU A 6 28.57 -31.45 7.43
N LEU A 7 28.76 -30.73 8.54
CA LEU A 7 27.87 -29.65 8.97
C LEU A 7 28.02 -28.37 8.13
N PHE A 8 29.22 -28.10 7.61
CA PHE A 8 29.49 -26.94 6.74
C PHE A 8 29.04 -27.15 5.29
N LEU A 9 28.90 -28.40 4.84
CA LEU A 9 28.42 -28.73 3.50
C LEU A 9 26.89 -28.70 3.36
N LEU A 10 26.16 -28.86 4.46
CA LEU A 10 24.70 -28.84 4.48
C LEU A 10 24.10 -27.52 3.94
N PRO A 11 24.53 -26.31 4.38
CA PRO A 11 23.98 -25.07 3.87
C PRO A 11 24.32 -24.82 2.40
N VAL A 12 25.51 -25.26 1.94
CA VAL A 12 25.94 -25.13 0.53
C VAL A 12 25.08 -26.01 -0.38
N PHE A 13 24.72 -27.22 0.08
CA PHE A 13 23.82 -28.10 -0.66
C PHE A 13 22.39 -27.54 -0.71
N SER A 14 21.91 -26.91 0.37
CA SER A 14 20.59 -26.25 0.39
C SER A 14 20.48 -25.05 -0.57
N PHE A 15 21.59 -24.36 -0.88
CA PHE A 15 21.61 -23.27 -1.87
C PHE A 15 21.61 -23.75 -3.33
N LEU A 16 22.13 -24.96 -3.61
CA LEU A 16 22.22 -25.52 -4.97
C LEU A 16 20.90 -26.13 -5.48
N PHE A 17 20.02 -26.55 -4.56
CA PHE A 17 18.67 -27.01 -4.87
C PHE A 17 17.70 -25.92 -4.45
N GLY A 18 17.57 -24.88 -5.28
CA GLY A 18 16.67 -23.75 -5.03
C GLY A 18 15.32 -24.20 -4.47
N CYS A 19 14.84 -23.50 -3.44
CA CYS A 19 13.65 -23.87 -2.69
C CYS A 19 12.43 -24.04 -3.63
N PRO A 20 11.90 -25.27 -3.84
CA PRO A 20 10.81 -25.52 -4.78
C PRO A 20 9.43 -25.14 -4.22
N HIS A 21 9.39 -24.55 -3.03
CA HIS A 21 8.16 -24.22 -2.29
C HIS A 21 7.80 -22.75 -2.28
N TYR A 22 8.49 -21.90 -3.05
CA TYR A 22 7.96 -20.56 -3.30
C TYR A 22 6.82 -20.65 -4.31
N SER A 23 5.64 -20.24 -3.84
CA SER A 23 4.47 -20.03 -4.65
C SER A 23 4.83 -19.14 -5.85
N THR A 24 4.67 -19.68 -7.06
CA THR A 24 4.76 -18.94 -8.32
C THR A 24 3.46 -18.17 -8.62
N THR A 25 2.45 -18.33 -7.77
CA THR A 25 1.20 -17.57 -7.85
C THR A 25 1.48 -16.13 -7.47
N ARG A 26 1.21 -15.21 -8.40
CA ARG A 26 1.32 -13.76 -8.18
C ARG A 26 0.53 -13.40 -6.92
N LEU A 27 1.17 -12.71 -5.97
CA LEU A 27 0.48 -12.12 -4.83
C LEU A 27 -0.57 -11.15 -5.37
N ILE A 28 -1.84 -11.45 -5.11
CA ILE A 28 -2.97 -10.57 -5.43
C ILE A 28 -3.39 -9.96 -4.10
N SER A 29 -2.78 -8.83 -3.75
CA SER A 29 -3.22 -8.05 -2.61
C SER A 29 -4.67 -7.62 -2.81
N THR A 30 -5.50 -7.87 -1.79
CA THR A 30 -6.89 -7.42 -1.79
C THR A 30 -6.95 -5.89 -1.79
N PRO A 31 -7.77 -5.28 -2.66
CA PRO A 31 -7.93 -3.83 -2.65
C PRO A 31 -8.57 -3.35 -1.34
N PRO A 32 -8.20 -2.15 -0.86
CA PRO A 32 -8.89 -1.54 0.27
C PRO A 32 -10.32 -1.15 -0.12
N THR A 33 -11.20 -1.01 0.87
CA THR A 33 -12.54 -0.46 0.70
C THR A 33 -12.57 0.95 1.27
N LEU A 34 -12.87 1.94 0.44
CA LEU A 34 -13.03 3.32 0.86
C LEU A 34 -14.40 3.52 1.50
N ILE A 35 -14.44 4.14 2.68
CA ILE A 35 -15.65 4.34 3.48
C ILE A 35 -16.19 5.75 3.30
N SER A 36 -15.33 6.75 3.48
CA SER A 36 -15.72 8.16 3.36
C SER A 36 -14.53 9.05 3.10
N VAL A 37 -14.79 10.24 2.56
CA VAL A 37 -13.86 11.35 2.46
C VAL A 37 -14.51 12.57 3.13
N ILE A 38 -13.85 13.12 4.14
CA ILE A 38 -14.43 14.15 5.02
C ILE A 38 -13.45 15.32 5.11
N PRO A 39 -13.89 16.58 5.00
CA PRO A 39 -12.99 17.72 5.16
C PRO A 39 -12.43 17.80 6.59
N ILE A 40 -11.15 18.12 6.71
CA ILE A 40 -10.44 18.38 7.97
C ILE A 40 -9.62 19.67 7.83
N ALA A 41 -9.05 20.17 8.92
CA ALA A 41 -8.30 21.43 8.90
C ALA A 41 -7.10 21.43 7.91
N SER A 42 -6.46 20.28 7.68
CA SER A 42 -5.31 20.17 6.77
C SER A 42 -5.68 19.82 5.32
N GLY A 43 -6.95 19.57 5.02
CA GLY A 43 -7.42 19.10 3.71
C GLY A 43 -8.60 18.13 3.86
N TYR A 44 -8.37 16.85 3.59
CA TYR A 44 -9.38 15.80 3.74
C TYR A 44 -8.86 14.59 4.50
N GLU A 45 -9.75 13.93 5.24
CA GLU A 45 -9.55 12.62 5.82
C GLU A 45 -10.21 11.58 4.91
N LEU A 46 -9.43 10.65 4.38
CA LEU A 46 -9.91 9.48 3.65
C LEU A 46 -9.98 8.28 4.58
N ARG A 47 -11.18 7.80 4.89
CA ARG A 47 -11.42 6.63 5.74
C ARG A 47 -11.52 5.37 4.90
N MET A 48 -10.89 4.31 5.35
CA MET A 48 -10.87 3.04 4.63
C MET A 48 -10.83 1.84 5.57
N ARG A 49 -11.21 0.69 5.04
CA ARG A 49 -11.01 -0.62 5.66
C ARG A 49 -10.15 -1.46 4.75
N ALA A 50 -9.11 -2.07 5.32
CA ALA A 50 -8.21 -2.93 4.60
C ALA A 50 -7.81 -4.10 5.50
N GLY A 51 -7.78 -5.31 4.93
CA GLY A 51 -7.06 -6.44 5.51
C GLY A 51 -5.67 -6.44 4.91
N ASN A 52 -4.63 -6.39 5.73
CA ASN A 52 -3.24 -6.40 5.26
C ASN A 52 -2.50 -7.61 5.84
N PRO A 53 -2.56 -8.79 5.19
CA PRO A 53 -1.87 -9.97 5.69
C PRO A 53 -0.52 -10.25 5.01
N GLU A 54 0.01 -9.36 4.15
CA GLU A 54 1.14 -9.73 3.27
C GLU A 54 2.50 -9.15 3.70
N LEU A 55 3.50 -10.05 3.79
CA LEU A 55 4.89 -9.77 4.17
C LEU A 55 5.60 -8.71 3.30
N LEU A 56 5.12 -8.50 2.07
CA LEU A 56 5.73 -7.61 1.08
C LEU A 56 4.89 -6.36 0.79
N PHE A 57 3.91 -6.06 1.64
CA PHE A 57 3.13 -4.83 1.53
C PHE A 57 4.04 -3.61 1.67
N SER A 58 3.93 -2.69 0.71
CA SER A 58 4.77 -1.49 0.61
C SER A 58 3.99 -0.19 0.74
N GLY A 59 2.65 -0.23 0.82
CA GLY A 59 1.82 0.95 1.04
C GLY A 59 0.58 1.02 0.17
N TYR A 60 0.00 2.22 0.13
CA TYR A 60 -1.14 2.53 -0.73
C TYR A 60 -0.78 3.62 -1.72
N ARG A 61 -1.39 3.54 -2.90
CA ARG A 61 -1.28 4.55 -3.93
C ARG A 61 -2.67 5.09 -4.30
N LEU A 62 -2.81 6.41 -4.25
CA LEU A 62 -4.04 7.14 -4.55
C LEU A 62 -4.05 7.61 -5.99
N TYR A 63 -5.18 7.41 -6.65
CA TYR A 63 -5.46 7.92 -7.98
C TYR A 63 -6.66 8.86 -7.91
N VAL A 64 -6.49 10.03 -8.51
CA VAL A 64 -7.50 11.09 -8.55
C VAL A 64 -7.89 11.31 -10.00
N GLY A 65 -9.19 11.35 -10.28
CA GLY A 65 -9.73 11.56 -11.63
C GLY A 65 -10.86 12.58 -11.64
N SER A 66 -11.13 13.17 -12.80
CA SER A 66 -12.33 14.01 -13.00
C SER A 66 -13.60 13.17 -13.16
N THR A 67 -13.43 11.91 -13.59
CA THR A 67 -14.48 10.89 -13.65
C THR A 67 -14.13 9.67 -12.80
N GLU A 68 -15.14 8.88 -12.43
CA GLU A 68 -14.92 7.61 -11.74
C GLU A 68 -13.95 6.72 -12.54
N ASN A 69 -14.16 6.62 -13.86
CA ASN A 69 -13.37 5.79 -14.75
C ASN A 69 -11.89 6.21 -14.77
N GLU A 70 -11.60 7.51 -14.85
CA GLU A 70 -10.23 8.02 -14.81
C GLU A 70 -9.52 7.69 -13.49
N SER A 71 -10.22 7.77 -12.36
CA SER A 71 -9.63 7.43 -11.07
C SER A 71 -9.34 5.92 -10.94
N ARG A 72 -10.17 5.06 -11.54
CA ARG A 72 -10.02 3.60 -11.48
C ARG A 72 -9.02 3.06 -12.48
N PHE A 73 -8.93 3.70 -13.65
CA PHE A 73 -8.11 3.32 -14.79
C PHE A 73 -7.22 4.49 -15.23
N PRO A 74 -6.22 4.86 -14.41
CA PRO A 74 -5.27 5.89 -14.78
C PRO A 74 -4.44 5.46 -16.00
N SER A 75 -3.87 6.44 -16.71
CA SER A 75 -3.01 6.21 -17.88
C SER A 75 -1.74 5.40 -17.56
N GLY A 76 -1.33 5.34 -16.30
CA GLY A 76 -0.25 4.49 -15.78
C GLY A 76 -0.41 4.27 -14.29
N LEU A 77 0.11 3.16 -13.77
CA LEU A 77 0.03 2.86 -12.33
C LEU A 77 1.06 3.64 -11.50
N ASP A 78 2.07 4.23 -12.14
CA ASP A 78 3.10 5.03 -11.46
C ASP A 78 2.69 6.49 -11.25
N SER A 79 1.60 6.96 -11.87
CA SER A 79 1.12 8.35 -11.75
C SER A 79 0.37 8.64 -10.45
N GLY A 80 0.14 7.63 -9.62
CA GLY A 80 -0.60 7.79 -8.37
C GLY A 80 0.26 8.36 -7.24
N ILE A 81 -0.40 9.01 -6.29
CA ILE A 81 0.23 9.64 -5.13
C ILE A 81 0.52 8.57 -4.07
N GLU A 82 1.77 8.52 -3.63
CA GLU A 82 2.19 7.60 -2.59
C GLU A 82 1.92 8.16 -1.19
N CYS A 83 1.75 7.23 -0.28
CA CYS A 83 1.64 7.45 1.15
C CYS A 83 3.02 7.80 1.74
N VAL A 84 3.17 9.03 2.26
CA VAL A 84 4.38 9.52 2.92
C VAL A 84 4.21 9.58 4.43
N ASN A 85 5.33 9.51 5.16
CA ASN A 85 5.40 9.70 6.61
C ASN A 85 4.47 8.78 7.43
N GLY A 86 4.24 7.56 6.96
CA GLY A 86 3.33 6.59 7.56
C GLY A 86 4.01 5.33 8.09
N ILE A 87 3.37 4.70 9.09
CA ILE A 87 3.76 3.38 9.60
C ILE A 87 2.93 2.34 8.83
N LEU A 88 3.38 2.01 7.62
CA LEU A 88 2.66 1.09 6.73
C LEU A 88 2.93 -0.39 7.00
N ASN A 89 3.97 -0.70 7.78
CA ASN A 89 4.47 -2.05 7.98
C ASN A 89 3.68 -2.89 8.99
N ILE A 90 2.72 -2.31 9.71
CA ILE A 90 1.94 -3.04 10.73
C ILE A 90 0.51 -2.51 10.72
N ILE A 91 -0.24 -2.84 9.68
CA ILE A 91 -1.70 -2.80 9.76
C ILE A 91 -2.10 -4.12 10.42
N PRO A 92 -2.52 -4.13 11.69
CA PRO A 92 -2.97 -5.37 12.32
C PRO A 92 -4.06 -5.98 11.46
N ASN A 93 -4.03 -7.32 11.30
CA ASN A 93 -5.04 -8.11 10.60
C ASN A 93 -6.36 -8.14 11.40
N GLN A 94 -6.89 -6.96 11.69
CA GLN A 94 -8.14 -6.71 12.36
C GLN A 94 -8.96 -5.78 11.45
N PRO A 95 -10.30 -5.94 11.43
CA PRO A 95 -11.19 -5.08 10.66
C PRO A 95 -11.31 -3.71 11.32
N LEU A 96 -10.21 -2.97 11.36
CA LEU A 96 -10.16 -1.59 11.83
C LEU A 96 -10.43 -0.65 10.66
N GLU A 97 -11.06 0.47 10.99
CA GLU A 97 -11.16 1.61 10.09
C GLU A 97 -9.90 2.46 10.27
N TYR A 98 -9.16 2.62 9.18
CA TYR A 98 -7.97 3.45 9.10
C TYR A 98 -8.30 4.76 8.41
N SER A 99 -7.48 5.79 8.64
CA SER A 99 -7.56 7.03 7.87
C SER A 99 -6.23 7.41 7.22
N ILE A 100 -6.33 8.08 6.08
CA ILE A 100 -5.23 8.70 5.37
C ILE A 100 -5.51 10.20 5.30
N GLU A 101 -4.54 11.02 5.66
CA GLU A 101 -4.62 12.46 5.48
C GLU A 101 -4.30 12.82 4.03
N LEU A 102 -5.21 13.55 3.38
CA LEU A 102 -5.03 14.10 2.03
C LEU A 102 -4.83 15.60 2.18
N SER A 103 -3.63 16.08 1.96
CA SER A 103 -3.27 17.49 2.22
C SER A 103 -2.30 18.00 1.16
N PRO A 104 -2.38 19.27 0.73
CA PRO A 104 -1.41 19.85 -0.19
C PRO A 104 -0.05 20.14 0.46
N ASN A 105 0.03 20.11 1.80
CA ASN A 105 1.20 20.54 2.53
C ASN A 105 2.19 19.40 2.77
N ASP A 106 3.48 19.66 2.58
CA ASP A 106 4.53 18.74 3.04
C ASP A 106 4.62 18.70 4.58
N GLY A 107 5.39 17.76 5.11
CA GLY A 107 5.66 17.65 6.55
C GLY A 107 4.99 16.45 7.24
N PRO A 108 5.04 16.39 8.58
CA PRO A 108 4.52 15.26 9.35
C PRO A 108 2.98 15.15 9.24
N LEU A 109 2.45 14.03 9.73
CA LEU A 109 1.01 13.85 9.92
C LEU A 109 0.47 14.96 10.82
N ALA A 110 -0.65 15.55 10.43
CA ALA A 110 -1.38 16.46 11.29
C ALA A 110 -1.85 15.71 12.56
N GLY A 111 -1.87 16.42 13.69
CA GLY A 111 -2.49 15.91 14.91
C GLY A 111 -3.96 15.55 14.68
N ILE A 112 -4.46 14.54 15.39
CA ILE A 112 -5.84 14.08 15.26
C ILE A 112 -6.77 15.12 15.90
N GLY A 113 -7.63 15.74 15.09
CA GLY A 113 -8.67 16.66 15.54
C GLY A 113 -9.88 15.95 16.17
N THR A 114 -10.79 16.72 16.75
CA THR A 114 -12.02 16.17 17.34
C THR A 114 -12.92 15.56 16.27
N GLY A 115 -13.26 14.28 16.42
CA GLY A 115 -14.13 13.55 15.47
C GLY A 115 -13.39 12.93 14.26
N GLU A 116 -12.09 13.18 14.15
CA GLU A 116 -11.20 12.51 13.19
C GLU A 116 -10.86 11.09 13.67
N ASN A 117 -10.54 10.20 12.73
CA ASN A 117 -10.18 8.84 13.06
C ASN A 117 -8.74 8.79 13.62
N ALA A 118 -8.59 8.24 14.83
CA ALA A 118 -7.31 8.12 15.52
C ALA A 118 -6.32 7.17 14.83
N ASN A 119 -6.80 6.26 13.98
CA ASN A 119 -5.99 5.30 13.23
C ASN A 119 -5.48 5.90 11.91
N ARG A 120 -4.91 7.10 11.96
CA ARG A 120 -4.30 7.75 10.80
C ARG A 120 -2.98 7.09 10.48
N ILE A 121 -2.89 6.42 9.33
CA ILE A 121 -1.72 5.61 8.98
C ILE A 121 -0.66 6.38 8.21
N CYS A 122 -1.06 7.40 7.44
CA CYS A 122 -0.16 8.21 6.64
C CYS A 122 -0.82 9.44 6.01
N LYS A 123 0.01 10.18 5.28
CA LYS A 123 -0.34 11.39 4.53
C LYS A 123 -0.09 11.18 3.05
N MET A 124 -0.90 11.77 2.20
CA MET A 124 -0.69 11.83 0.76
C MET A 124 -0.74 13.29 0.33
N ASN A 125 0.31 13.72 -0.37
CA ASN A 125 0.48 15.12 -0.71
C ASN A 125 -0.31 15.43 -1.98
N VAL A 126 -1.56 15.89 -1.80
CA VAL A 126 -2.52 16.07 -2.88
C VAL A 126 -3.42 17.27 -2.61
N THR A 127 -3.66 18.07 -3.65
CA THR A 127 -4.72 19.07 -3.66
C THR A 127 -5.96 18.46 -4.30
N LEU A 128 -7.08 18.44 -3.57
CA LEU A 128 -8.34 17.92 -4.06
C LEU A 128 -9.33 19.05 -4.34
N SER A 129 -10.08 18.90 -5.42
CA SER A 129 -11.20 19.73 -5.79
C SER A 129 -12.50 18.97 -5.58
N SER A 130 -13.55 19.67 -5.13
CA SER A 130 -14.89 19.11 -5.01
C SER A 130 -15.33 18.50 -6.35
N GLY A 131 -15.97 17.33 -6.26
CA GLY A 131 -16.46 16.59 -7.41
C GLY A 131 -15.45 15.65 -8.07
N GLN A 132 -14.16 15.68 -7.70
CA GLN A 132 -13.18 14.69 -8.16
C GLN A 132 -13.46 13.30 -7.57
N TYR A 133 -12.95 12.26 -8.23
CA TYR A 133 -13.09 10.88 -7.81
C TYR A 133 -11.76 10.34 -7.29
N LEU A 134 -11.82 9.63 -6.16
CA LEU A 134 -10.69 9.03 -5.47
C LEU A 134 -10.78 7.51 -5.57
N THR A 135 -9.68 6.87 -5.94
CA THR A 135 -9.52 5.41 -5.92
C THR A 135 -8.17 5.06 -5.31
N LEU A 136 -8.11 4.00 -4.52
CA LEU A 136 -6.90 3.57 -3.84
C LEU A 136 -6.50 2.16 -4.29
N ARG A 137 -5.20 1.90 -4.38
CA ARG A 137 -4.64 0.56 -4.63
C ARG A 137 -3.60 0.24 -3.59
N SER A 138 -3.55 -1.02 -3.18
CA SER A 138 -2.45 -1.57 -2.39
C SER A 138 -1.24 -1.77 -3.29
N GLN A 139 -0.05 -1.48 -2.79
CA GLN A 139 1.24 -1.66 -3.44
C GLN A 139 2.02 -2.76 -2.72
N VAL A 140 2.49 -3.75 -3.46
CA VAL A 140 3.30 -4.87 -2.96
C VAL A 140 4.63 -4.89 -3.69
N LEU A 141 5.71 -5.04 -2.93
CA LEU A 141 7.04 -5.25 -3.49
C LEU A 141 7.15 -6.67 -4.03
N VAL A 142 7.52 -6.82 -5.29
CA VAL A 142 7.84 -8.11 -5.88
C VAL A 142 9.35 -8.20 -6.05
N VAL A 143 9.94 -9.21 -5.42
CA VAL A 143 11.36 -9.52 -5.54
C VAL A 143 11.50 -10.65 -6.56
N SER A 144 11.94 -10.32 -7.78
CA SER A 144 12.38 -11.34 -8.73
C SER A 144 13.84 -11.69 -8.42
N ILE A 145 14.07 -12.89 -7.91
CA ILE A 145 15.42 -13.42 -7.60
C ILE A 145 16.13 -13.97 -8.84
N THR A 146 15.45 -14.02 -9.98
CA THR A 146 16.03 -14.48 -11.25
C THR A 146 16.92 -13.39 -11.84
N ASN A 147 18.23 -13.63 -11.88
CA ASN A 147 19.29 -12.78 -12.44
C ASN A 147 19.70 -11.52 -11.64
N GLY A 148 19.34 -11.40 -10.37
CA GLY A 148 19.89 -10.37 -9.47
C GLY A 148 19.47 -8.93 -9.76
N ASN A 149 18.65 -8.68 -10.79
CA ASN A 149 18.12 -7.37 -11.15
C ASN A 149 16.66 -7.49 -11.59
N ALA A 150 15.74 -7.34 -10.63
CA ALA A 150 14.46 -6.62 -10.77
C ALA A 150 13.62 -6.77 -9.49
N SER A 151 13.69 -5.78 -8.60
CA SER A 151 12.61 -5.50 -7.64
C SER A 151 11.60 -4.58 -8.33
N GLY A 152 10.33 -4.96 -8.37
CA GLY A 152 9.25 -4.15 -8.96
C GLY A 152 8.06 -4.02 -8.03
N PHE A 153 7.10 -3.15 -8.38
CA PHE A 153 5.85 -3.05 -7.63
C PHE A 153 4.70 -3.71 -8.39
N VAL A 154 3.87 -4.44 -7.66
CA VAL A 154 2.58 -4.94 -8.14
C VAL A 154 1.48 -4.24 -7.36
N PHE A 155 0.47 -3.79 -8.09
CA PHE A 155 -0.69 -3.11 -7.53
C PHE A 155 -1.89 -4.05 -7.47
N SER A 156 -2.73 -3.87 -6.46
CA SER A 156 -4.05 -4.51 -6.41
C SER A 156 -4.95 -4.01 -7.55
N MET A 157 -6.11 -4.65 -7.69
CA MET A 157 -7.26 -4.05 -8.37
C MET A 157 -7.62 -2.70 -7.73
N PRO A 158 -8.34 -1.80 -8.43
CA PRO A 158 -8.81 -0.55 -7.83
C PRO A 158 -9.84 -0.83 -6.73
N SER A 159 -9.85 -0.01 -5.68
CA SER A 159 -10.96 0.07 -4.71
C SER A 159 -12.28 0.51 -5.38
N ASN A 160 -13.35 0.60 -4.59
CA ASN A 160 -14.47 1.47 -4.94
C ASN A 160 -14.00 2.93 -5.04
N SER A 161 -14.72 3.75 -5.79
CA SER A 161 -14.43 5.17 -5.90
C SER A 161 -15.29 6.00 -4.95
N LEU A 162 -14.70 7.04 -4.39
CA LEU A 162 -15.42 8.06 -3.63
C LEU A 162 -15.33 9.40 -4.34
N ARG A 163 -16.43 10.15 -4.33
CA ARG A 163 -16.45 11.51 -4.85
C ARG A 163 -16.13 12.48 -3.71
N VAL A 164 -15.20 13.40 -3.95
CA VAL A 164 -14.88 14.49 -3.02
C VAL A 164 -16.12 15.37 -2.86
N PRO A 165 -16.58 15.67 -1.63
CA PRO A 165 -17.75 16.48 -1.38
C PRO A 165 -17.58 17.91 -1.89
#